data_AF-A0A920SCP1-F1
#
_entry.id   AF-A0A920SCP1-F1
#
_cell.length_a   1.000
_cell.length_b   1.000
_cell.length_c   1.000
_cell.angle_alpha   90.00
_cell.angle_beta   90.00
_cell.angle_gamma   90.00
#
_symmetry.space_group_name_H-M   'P 1'
#
loop_
_entity.id
_entity.type
_entity.pdbx_description
1 polymer ?
#
loop_
_entity_poly.entity_id
_entity_poly.type
_entity_poly.pdbx_seq_one_letter_code
_entity_poly.pdbx_strand_id
1 'polypeptide(L)'
;MDAFPQQSRTTTEQKVFQGFAFPNQRLFLGLGMDRGLIVHETTHLLLNQAMGKSAQNIPSWLDEGFASYMDSSAKILSGKSLDTHTNPLRAMNKVTGTPHNIGSFYQKSLSVVAYMINNFGESNFQQFLGELRAGSTIDVALVDIYGFDMDGLDARWATESSEAWPSAPADSDGFRQNTKNPSPFLYFNSWLLGGLVVLVLLAVSIQYIASKLRPPRDSEEGLQPWEDPYLWDDDDSEEPYQR
;
A
#
# COMPACT_ATOMS: atom_id res chain seq x y z
N MET A 1 -9.71 -20.81 -3.88
CA MET A 1 -8.73 -19.70 -3.93
C MET A 1 -9.54 -18.44 -4.12
N ASP A 2 -9.91 -17.79 -3.02
CA ASP A 2 -10.65 -16.52 -3.06
C ASP A 2 -9.63 -15.41 -2.83
N ALA A 3 -9.03 -14.92 -3.92
CA ALA A 3 -7.91 -13.98 -3.86
C ALA A 3 -8.31 -12.57 -3.42
N PHE A 4 -9.60 -12.24 -3.38
CA PHE A 4 -10.11 -10.97 -2.87
C PHE A 4 -11.52 -11.16 -2.30
N PRO A 5 -11.80 -10.89 -1.02
CA PRO A 5 -13.16 -10.69 -0.58
C PRO A 5 -13.71 -9.46 -1.32
N GLN A 6 -14.83 -9.64 -2.02
CA GLN A 6 -15.46 -8.55 -2.77
C GLN A 6 -15.79 -7.37 -1.86
N GLN A 7 -15.09 -6.25 -2.03
CA GLN A 7 -15.54 -4.96 -1.53
C GLN A 7 -15.60 -3.94 -2.69
N SER A 8 -16.83 -3.90 -3.24
CA SER A 8 -17.56 -2.82 -3.91
C SER A 8 -16.82 -1.82 -4.82
N ARG A 9 -17.28 -1.83 -6.09
CA ARG A 9 -17.06 -0.88 -7.19
C ARG A 9 -17.49 0.59 -6.92
N THR A 10 -17.44 1.08 -5.69
CA THR A 10 -17.95 2.43 -5.33
C THR A 10 -16.93 3.28 -4.56
N THR A 11 -15.68 2.81 -4.42
CA THR A 11 -14.63 3.51 -3.67
C THR A 11 -13.52 4.05 -4.58
N THR A 12 -13.91 4.53 -5.77
CA THR A 12 -12.95 5.11 -6.74
C THR A 12 -13.14 6.62 -6.91
N GLU A 13 -14.25 7.21 -6.43
CA GLU A 13 -14.53 8.64 -6.66
C GLU A 13 -14.10 9.57 -5.51
N GLN A 14 -13.72 9.05 -4.33
CA GLN A 14 -13.36 9.89 -3.16
C GLN A 14 -11.98 9.60 -2.52
N LYS A 15 -11.07 8.86 -3.16
CA LYS A 15 -9.72 8.56 -2.61
C LYS A 15 -9.75 8.05 -1.15
N VAL A 16 -10.70 7.18 -0.82
CA VAL A 16 -10.93 6.77 0.57
C VAL A 16 -9.86 5.79 1.07
N PHE A 17 -9.19 5.05 0.16
CA PHE A 17 -8.07 4.18 0.50
C PHE A 17 -6.92 4.41 -0.48
N GLN A 18 -5.76 4.81 0.05
CA GLN A 18 -4.53 4.95 -0.74
C GLN A 18 -3.66 3.70 -0.69
N GLY A 19 -3.93 2.77 0.24
CA GLY A 19 -3.21 1.52 0.39
C GLY A 19 -4.06 0.41 1.04
N PHE A 20 -3.47 -0.78 1.07
CA PHE A 20 -4.00 -1.99 1.68
C PHE A 20 -2.85 -2.82 2.26
N ALA A 21 -2.95 -3.18 3.54
CA ALA A 21 -2.05 -4.14 4.18
C ALA A 21 -2.64 -5.55 4.20
N PHE A 22 -1.77 -6.54 4.00
CA PHE A 22 -2.06 -7.98 4.06
C PHE A 22 -1.14 -8.61 5.12
N PRO A 23 -1.49 -8.50 6.42
CA PRO A 23 -0.58 -8.89 7.50
C PRO A 23 -0.15 -10.36 7.47
N ASN A 24 -1.07 -11.27 7.13
CA ASN A 24 -0.78 -12.70 7.02
C ASN A 24 0.24 -13.02 5.91
N GLN A 25 0.31 -12.16 4.89
CA GLN A 25 1.23 -12.27 3.76
C GLN A 25 2.48 -11.39 3.92
N ARG A 26 2.52 -10.55 4.97
CA ARG A 26 3.59 -9.56 5.22
C ARG A 26 3.83 -8.63 4.02
N LEU A 27 2.74 -8.26 3.35
CA LEU A 27 2.74 -7.44 2.15
C LEU A 27 1.81 -6.25 2.37
N PHE A 28 2.15 -5.09 1.82
CA PHE A 28 1.18 -4.01 1.61
C PHE A 28 1.26 -3.52 0.17
N LEU A 29 0.16 -2.94 -0.30
CA LEU A 29 0.03 -2.28 -1.60
C LEU A 29 -0.33 -0.83 -1.34
N GLY A 30 0.38 0.11 -1.97
CA GLY A 30 0.09 1.54 -1.87
C GLY A 30 0.13 2.19 -3.24
N LEU A 31 -0.74 3.18 -3.46
CA LEU A 31 -0.71 4.03 -4.63
C LEU A 31 0.20 5.23 -4.35
N GLY A 32 1.43 5.15 -4.82
CA GLY A 32 2.44 6.20 -4.65
C GLY A 32 3.48 5.85 -3.59
N MET A 33 4.30 6.83 -3.23
CA MET A 33 5.42 6.69 -2.29
C MET A 33 5.30 7.67 -1.12
N ASP A 34 4.07 8.02 -0.76
CA ASP A 34 3.82 8.89 0.40
C ASP A 34 4.36 8.22 1.68
N ARG A 35 5.20 8.94 2.42
CA ARG A 35 5.87 8.40 3.61
C ARG A 35 4.87 8.05 4.70
N GLY A 36 3.83 8.87 4.88
CA GLY A 36 2.76 8.66 5.83
C GLY A 36 2.02 7.36 5.53
N LEU A 37 1.61 7.18 4.27
CA LEU A 37 0.98 5.95 3.79
C LEU A 37 1.86 4.72 4.03
N ILE A 38 3.14 4.76 3.67
CA ILE A 38 4.05 3.62 3.87
C ILE A 38 4.14 3.27 5.37
N VAL A 39 4.21 4.28 6.24
CA VAL A 39 4.26 4.07 7.70
C VAL A 39 2.94 3.51 8.23
N HIS A 40 1.80 4.03 7.78
CA HIS A 40 0.47 3.51 8.12
C HIS A 40 0.35 2.02 7.78
N GLU A 41 0.61 1.67 6.53
CA GLU A 41 0.50 0.29 6.05
C GLU A 41 1.52 -0.65 6.72
N THR A 42 2.74 -0.17 6.97
CA THR A 42 3.77 -0.95 7.69
C THR A 42 3.36 -1.18 9.15
N THR A 43 2.67 -0.22 9.77
CA THR A 43 2.20 -0.33 11.16
C THR A 43 1.22 -1.48 11.34
N HIS A 44 0.28 -1.69 10.41
CA HIS A 44 -0.60 -2.86 10.43
C HIS A 44 0.18 -4.18 10.42
N LEU A 45 1.23 -4.28 9.58
CA LEU A 45 2.06 -5.48 9.50
C LEU A 45 2.81 -5.75 10.82
N LEU A 46 3.42 -4.70 11.39
CA LEU A 46 4.19 -4.80 12.63
C LEU A 46 3.30 -5.09 13.84
N LEU A 47 2.14 -4.44 13.94
CA LEU A 47 1.17 -4.68 15.00
C LEU A 47 0.68 -6.13 14.97
N ASN A 48 0.28 -6.61 13.79
CA ASN A 48 -0.15 -8.00 13.62
C ASN A 48 0.96 -8.99 14.00
N GLN A 49 2.20 -8.73 13.58
CA GLN A 49 3.35 -9.56 13.95
C GLN A 49 3.60 -9.57 15.46
N ALA A 50 3.49 -8.42 16.13
CA ALA A 50 3.69 -8.30 17.57
C ALA A 50 2.61 -9.07 18.36
N MET A 51 1.37 -9.00 17.89
CA MET A 51 0.20 -9.65 18.50
C MET A 51 0.21 -11.17 18.33
N GLY A 52 0.78 -11.66 17.23
CA GLY A 52 0.93 -13.08 16.97
C GLY A 52 -0.42 -13.81 16.82
N LYS A 53 -0.38 -15.14 16.94
CA LYS A 53 -1.57 -15.99 16.70
C LYS A 53 -2.55 -16.07 17.86
N SER A 54 -2.16 -15.55 19.03
CA SER A 54 -2.88 -15.71 20.29
C SER A 54 -3.67 -14.48 20.72
N ALA A 55 -3.41 -13.32 20.10
CA ALA A 55 -4.18 -12.12 20.40
C ALA A 55 -5.64 -12.31 19.96
N GLN A 56 -6.56 -11.87 20.81
CA GLN A 56 -7.96 -11.72 20.42
C GLN A 56 -8.06 -10.80 19.19
N ASN A 57 -9.18 -10.87 18.45
CA ASN A 57 -9.43 -9.97 17.33
C ASN A 57 -9.34 -8.52 17.80
N ILE A 58 -8.27 -7.82 17.40
CA ILE A 58 -8.09 -6.39 17.64
C ILE A 58 -9.25 -5.66 16.97
N PRO A 59 -9.97 -4.77 17.66
CA PRO A 59 -11.05 -4.03 17.06
C PRO A 59 -10.50 -3.05 16.02
N SER A 60 -11.21 -2.89 14.90
CA SER A 60 -10.70 -2.06 13.78
C SER A 60 -10.34 -0.64 14.19
N TRP A 61 -11.05 -0.02 15.16
CA TRP A 61 -10.71 1.33 15.61
C TRP A 61 -9.30 1.42 16.22
N LEU A 62 -8.82 0.36 16.87
CA LEU A 62 -7.50 0.36 17.51
C LEU A 62 -6.41 0.15 16.47
N ASP A 63 -6.61 -0.79 15.55
CA ASP A 63 -5.66 -1.09 14.47
C ASP A 63 -5.49 0.13 13.54
N GLU A 64 -6.60 0.68 13.03
CA GLU A 64 -6.59 1.85 12.16
C GLU A 64 -6.18 3.12 12.89
N GLY A 65 -6.62 3.29 14.15
CA GLY A 65 -6.24 4.44 14.96
C GLY A 65 -4.75 4.48 15.25
N PHE A 66 -4.13 3.33 15.54
CA PHE A 66 -2.69 3.25 15.77
C PHE A 66 -1.88 3.43 14.49
N ALA A 67 -2.31 2.81 13.38
CA ALA A 67 -1.67 3.02 12.08
C ALA A 67 -1.71 4.50 11.66
N SER A 68 -2.87 5.16 11.80
CA SER A 68 -3.00 6.60 11.55
C SER A 68 -2.23 7.46 12.54
N TYR A 69 -2.07 7.02 13.80
CA TYR A 69 -1.23 7.71 14.76
C TYR A 69 0.26 7.60 14.39
N MET A 70 0.69 6.56 13.69
CA MET A 70 2.09 6.49 13.24
C MET A 70 2.34 7.34 11.97
N ASP A 71 1.31 7.71 11.22
CA ASP A 71 1.41 8.62 10.08
C ASP A 71 1.61 10.07 10.56
N SER A 72 2.82 10.61 10.37
CA SER A 72 3.17 11.98 10.77
C SER A 72 2.44 13.08 9.99
N SER A 73 1.76 12.74 8.90
CA SER A 73 0.90 13.66 8.14
C SER A 73 -0.53 13.74 8.69
N ALA A 74 -0.93 12.81 9.55
CA ALA A 74 -2.29 12.71 10.05
C ALA A 74 -2.63 13.85 11.02
N LYS A 75 -3.77 14.50 10.77
CA LYS A 75 -4.28 15.56 11.64
C LYS A 75 -5.18 14.97 12.72
N ILE A 76 -4.79 15.17 13.98
CA ILE A 76 -5.59 14.76 15.14
C ILE A 76 -6.66 15.82 15.43
N LEU A 77 -7.93 15.42 15.38
CA LEU A 77 -9.06 16.25 15.79
C LEU A 77 -9.37 16.01 17.28
N SER A 78 -9.88 17.03 17.97
CA SER A 78 -10.32 16.90 19.35
C SER A 78 -11.59 16.05 19.45
N GLY A 79 -11.71 15.27 20.53
CA GLY A 79 -12.91 14.49 20.83
C GLY A 79 -14.14 15.37 20.99
N LYS A 80 -14.00 16.56 21.57
CA LYS A 80 -15.09 17.55 21.62
C LYS A 80 -15.64 17.92 20.24
N SER A 81 -14.79 17.91 19.19
CA SER A 81 -15.22 18.18 17.82
C SER A 81 -15.88 16.97 17.15
N LEU A 82 -15.59 15.76 17.61
CA LEU A 82 -15.97 14.51 16.95
C LEU A 82 -17.12 13.78 17.64
N ASP A 83 -17.31 13.99 18.93
CA ASP A 83 -18.25 13.26 19.79
C ASP A 83 -19.68 13.22 19.22
N THR A 84 -20.17 14.36 18.73
CA THR A 84 -21.55 14.49 18.24
C THR A 84 -21.84 13.85 16.88
N HIS A 85 -20.81 13.39 16.14
CA HIS A 85 -20.94 12.88 14.77
C HIS A 85 -20.24 11.54 14.54
N THR A 86 -19.90 10.82 15.61
CA THR A 86 -19.17 9.55 15.54
C THR A 86 -19.89 8.45 16.32
N ASN A 87 -19.69 7.20 15.90
CA ASN A 87 -20.25 6.05 16.62
C ASN A 87 -19.48 5.81 17.93
N PRO A 88 -20.11 5.20 18.95
CA PRO A 88 -19.39 4.75 20.14
C PRO A 88 -18.37 3.65 19.78
N LEU A 89 -17.27 3.55 20.54
CA LEU A 89 -16.18 2.60 20.28
C LEU A 89 -16.65 1.15 20.23
N ARG A 90 -17.64 0.78 21.06
CA ARG A 90 -18.25 -0.57 21.04
C ARG A 90 -18.87 -0.93 19.69
N ALA A 91 -19.30 0.05 18.91
CA ALA A 91 -19.84 -0.13 17.57
C ALA A 91 -18.77 -0.09 16.47
N MET A 92 -17.50 0.18 16.81
CA MET A 92 -16.39 0.38 15.87
C MET A 92 -15.43 -0.83 15.80
N ASN A 93 -15.89 -2.02 16.21
CA ASN A 93 -15.11 -3.26 16.11
C ASN A 93 -14.81 -3.68 14.66
N LYS A 94 -15.56 -3.16 13.68
CA LYS A 94 -15.37 -3.38 12.24
C LYS A 94 -15.61 -2.08 11.48
N VAL A 95 -14.89 -1.88 10.38
CA VAL A 95 -15.18 -0.78 9.44
C VAL A 95 -16.46 -1.10 8.66
N THR A 96 -17.52 -0.31 8.85
CA THR A 96 -18.80 -0.46 8.14
C THR A 96 -19.44 0.91 7.89
N GLY A 97 -20.22 1.06 6.82
CA GLY A 97 -21.05 2.26 6.57
C GLY A 97 -20.81 2.96 5.23
N THR A 98 -21.29 4.20 5.13
CA THR A 98 -21.12 5.09 3.96
C THR A 98 -19.74 5.76 3.96
N PRO A 99 -19.27 6.36 2.84
CA PRO A 99 -17.99 7.08 2.81
C PRO A 99 -17.84 8.15 3.89
N HIS A 100 -18.90 8.91 4.19
CA HIS A 100 -18.89 9.89 5.27
C HIS A 100 -18.66 9.23 6.64
N ASN A 101 -19.38 8.14 6.92
CA ASN A 101 -19.24 7.39 8.17
C ASN A 101 -17.86 6.74 8.29
N ILE A 102 -17.25 6.33 7.18
CA ILE A 102 -15.88 5.81 7.13
C ILE A 102 -14.88 6.92 7.49
N GLY A 103 -15.04 8.13 6.94
CA GLY A 103 -14.20 9.28 7.30
C GLY A 103 -14.24 9.58 8.80
N SER A 104 -15.43 9.65 9.39
CA SER A 104 -15.61 9.85 10.83
C SER A 104 -15.03 8.71 11.67
N PHE A 105 -15.10 7.46 11.17
CA PHE A 105 -14.48 6.31 11.82
C PHE A 105 -12.96 6.48 11.96
N TYR A 106 -12.26 6.83 10.87
CA TYR A 106 -10.81 7.03 10.89
C TYR A 106 -10.41 8.21 11.79
N GLN A 107 -11.14 9.32 11.69
CA GLN A 107 -10.89 10.51 12.52
C GLN A 107 -11.03 10.22 14.02
N LYS A 108 -12.08 9.52 14.42
CA LYS A 108 -12.27 9.12 15.82
C LYS A 108 -11.21 8.11 16.27
N SER A 109 -10.91 7.11 15.45
CA SER A 109 -9.92 6.08 15.76
C SER A 109 -8.54 6.68 16.06
N LEU A 110 -8.07 7.56 15.16
CA LEU A 110 -6.84 8.33 15.36
C LEU A 110 -6.89 9.17 16.65
N SER A 111 -7.98 9.91 16.86
CA SER A 111 -8.13 10.80 18.01
C SER A 111 -8.13 10.05 19.34
N VAL A 112 -8.79 8.90 19.41
CA VAL A 112 -8.86 8.06 20.61
C VAL A 112 -7.49 7.47 20.94
N VAL A 113 -6.79 6.91 19.95
CA VAL A 113 -5.43 6.37 20.18
C VAL A 113 -4.45 7.48 20.57
N ALA A 114 -4.54 8.64 19.93
CA ALA A 114 -3.76 9.81 20.30
C ALA A 114 -4.01 10.22 21.76
N TYR A 115 -5.27 10.24 22.21
CA TYR A 115 -5.60 10.51 23.60
C TYR A 115 -5.02 9.45 24.55
N MET A 116 -5.13 8.16 24.23
CA MET A 116 -4.56 7.08 25.05
C MET A 116 -3.04 7.22 25.20
N ILE A 117 -2.32 7.54 24.12
CA ILE A 117 -0.86 7.65 24.13
C ILE A 117 -0.42 8.96 24.76
N ASN A 118 -1.02 10.08 24.38
CA ASN A 118 -0.50 11.37 24.75
C ASN A 118 -0.89 11.81 26.17
N ASN A 119 -2.04 11.36 26.70
CA ASN A 119 -2.47 11.68 28.07
C ASN A 119 -1.88 10.73 29.11
N PHE A 120 -1.60 9.47 28.74
CA PHE A 120 -1.18 8.43 29.69
C PHE A 120 0.21 7.85 29.39
N GLY A 121 0.83 8.26 28.29
CA GLY A 121 2.18 7.87 27.88
C GLY A 121 2.24 6.59 27.04
N GLU A 122 3.27 6.52 26.21
CA GLU A 122 3.56 5.36 25.35
C GLU A 122 3.74 4.06 26.14
N SER A 123 4.31 4.12 27.35
CA SER A 123 4.53 2.94 28.19
C SER A 123 3.22 2.26 28.60
N ASN A 124 2.17 3.05 28.89
CA ASN A 124 0.85 2.50 29.19
C ASN A 124 0.24 1.87 27.94
N PHE A 125 0.36 2.53 26.78
CA PHE A 125 -0.12 1.96 25.52
C PHE A 125 0.58 0.64 25.16
N GLN A 126 1.89 0.54 25.37
CA GLN A 126 2.65 -0.70 25.18
C GLN A 126 2.20 -1.82 26.14
N GLN A 127 1.97 -1.50 27.42
CA GLN A 127 1.44 -2.46 28.38
C GLN A 127 0.04 -2.93 27.99
N PHE A 128 -0.82 -2.01 27.54
CA PHE A 128 -2.16 -2.34 27.02
C PHE A 128 -2.09 -3.30 25.83
N LEU A 129 -1.23 -3.04 24.84
CA LEU A 129 -1.01 -3.98 23.73
C LEU A 129 -0.44 -5.32 24.23
N GLY A 130 0.37 -5.32 25.28
CA GLY A 130 0.88 -6.52 25.96
C GLY A 130 -0.23 -7.38 26.57
N GLU A 131 -1.20 -6.76 27.24
CA GLU A 131 -2.39 -7.44 27.78
C GLU A 131 -3.23 -8.07 26.67
N LEU A 132 -3.48 -7.34 25.58
CA LEU A 132 -4.22 -7.89 24.42
C LEU A 132 -3.50 -9.08 23.78
N ARG A 133 -2.16 -8.99 23.67
CA ARG A 133 -1.33 -10.09 23.20
C ARG A 133 -1.39 -11.31 24.13
N ALA A 134 -1.52 -11.11 25.44
CA ALA A 134 -1.70 -12.18 26.42
C ALA A 134 -3.10 -12.81 26.38
N GLY A 135 -4.04 -12.22 25.62
CA GLY A 135 -5.39 -12.75 25.42
C GLY A 135 -6.45 -12.05 26.27
N SER A 136 -6.12 -10.97 26.97
CA SER A 136 -7.08 -10.13 27.68
C SER A 136 -8.08 -9.51 26.70
N THR A 137 -9.34 -9.36 27.12
CA THR A 137 -10.33 -8.60 26.34
C THR A 137 -9.98 -7.12 26.39
N ILE A 138 -10.51 -6.32 25.46
CA ILE A 138 -10.28 -4.87 25.44
C ILE A 138 -10.72 -4.21 26.75
N ASP A 139 -11.91 -4.53 27.26
CA ASP A 139 -12.39 -3.94 28.52
C ASP A 139 -11.50 -4.31 29.71
N VAL A 140 -11.04 -5.56 29.81
CA VAL A 140 -10.13 -5.99 30.88
C VAL A 140 -8.80 -5.23 30.78
N ALA A 141 -8.18 -5.21 29.60
CA ALA A 141 -6.91 -4.53 29.39
C ALA A 141 -7.00 -3.01 29.62
N LEU A 142 -8.13 -2.38 29.23
CA LEU A 142 -8.36 -0.95 29.51
C LEU A 142 -8.53 -0.69 31.00
N VAL A 143 -9.29 -1.53 31.71
CA VAL A 143 -9.48 -1.39 33.16
C VAL A 143 -8.16 -1.58 33.90
N ASP A 144 -7.36 -2.57 33.53
CA ASP A 144 -6.10 -2.89 34.21
C ASP A 144 -5.04 -1.79 34.03
N ILE A 145 -4.95 -1.19 32.84
CA ILE A 145 -3.91 -0.20 32.51
C ILE A 145 -4.36 1.25 32.75
N TYR A 146 -5.62 1.57 32.43
CA TYR A 146 -6.14 2.94 32.45
C TYR A 146 -7.19 3.18 33.54
N GLY A 147 -7.73 2.13 34.17
CA GLY A 147 -8.73 2.25 35.24
C GLY A 147 -10.16 2.51 34.76
N PHE A 148 -10.45 2.30 33.48
CA PHE A 148 -11.78 2.45 32.90
C PHE A 148 -11.97 1.48 31.73
N ASP A 149 -13.22 1.13 31.41
CA ASP A 149 -13.56 0.25 30.29
C ASP A 149 -13.74 1.05 28.97
N MET A 150 -14.23 0.40 27.92
CA MET A 150 -14.42 1.04 26.61
C MET A 150 -15.42 2.21 26.65
N ASP A 151 -16.48 2.13 27.48
CA ASP A 151 -17.44 3.23 27.63
C ASP A 151 -16.83 4.40 28.39
N GLY A 152 -16.03 4.10 29.41
CA GLY A 152 -15.24 5.09 30.14
C GLY A 152 -14.20 5.78 29.25
N LEU A 153 -13.52 5.03 28.38
CA LEU A 153 -12.60 5.59 27.38
C LEU A 153 -13.32 6.57 26.46
N ASP A 154 -14.48 6.19 25.92
CA ASP A 154 -15.28 7.04 25.03
C ASP A 154 -15.69 8.35 25.72
N ALA A 155 -16.23 8.26 26.94
CA ALA A 155 -16.71 9.42 27.69
C ALA A 155 -15.57 10.38 28.09
N ARG A 156 -14.43 9.84 28.54
CA ARG A 156 -13.26 10.63 28.91
C ARG A 156 -12.62 11.27 27.70
N TRP A 157 -12.41 10.50 26.64
CA TRP A 157 -11.89 11.04 25.38
C TRP A 157 -12.74 12.21 24.90
N ALA A 158 -14.07 12.10 24.87
CA ALA A 158 -14.96 13.15 24.38
C ALA A 158 -14.83 14.47 25.15
N THR A 159 -14.50 14.42 26.44
CA THR A 159 -14.47 15.58 27.34
C THR A 159 -13.06 16.13 27.59
N GLU A 160 -12.07 15.25 27.71
CA GLU A 160 -10.70 15.58 28.11
C GLU A 160 -9.80 15.91 26.92
N SER A 161 -10.11 15.44 25.71
CA SER A 161 -9.34 15.76 24.49
C SER A 161 -9.73 17.12 23.90
N SER A 162 -9.59 18.18 24.68
CA SER A 162 -10.06 19.53 24.32
C SER A 162 -9.07 20.35 23.49
N GLU A 163 -7.78 20.00 23.51
CA GLU A 163 -6.72 20.68 22.75
C GLU A 163 -6.40 19.95 21.45
N ALA A 164 -6.12 20.69 20.39
CA ALA A 164 -5.61 20.12 19.14
C ALA A 164 -4.18 19.64 19.39
N TRP A 165 -3.96 18.33 19.28
CA TRP A 165 -2.63 17.77 19.40
C TRP A 165 -1.81 18.13 18.15
N PRO A 166 -0.51 18.44 18.30
CA PRO A 166 0.38 18.47 17.15
C PRO A 166 0.31 17.12 16.41
N SER A 167 0.63 17.09 15.12
CA SER A 167 0.61 15.86 14.32
C SER A 167 1.28 14.72 15.05
N ALA A 168 0.70 13.53 14.90
CA ALA A 168 1.15 12.30 15.54
C ALA A 168 2.65 12.04 15.27
N PRO A 169 3.32 11.28 16.15
CA PRO A 169 4.58 11.68 16.78
C PRO A 169 5.43 12.49 15.81
N ALA A 170 5.53 13.80 16.08
CA ALA A 170 6.21 14.79 15.26
C ALA A 170 7.45 14.14 14.65
N ASP A 171 7.50 14.14 13.31
CA ASP A 171 8.61 13.61 12.50
C ASP A 171 9.88 13.74 13.34
N SER A 172 10.33 12.63 13.94
CA SER A 172 11.46 12.71 14.84
C SER A 172 12.54 13.43 14.06
N ASP A 173 13.05 14.54 14.59
CA ASP A 173 14.12 15.33 13.96
C ASP A 173 15.35 14.43 13.62
N GLY A 174 15.34 13.16 14.04
CA GLY A 174 16.16 12.04 13.58
C GLY A 174 16.08 11.64 12.10
N PHE A 175 15.22 12.24 11.26
CA PHE A 175 15.37 12.21 9.80
C PHE A 175 15.71 13.57 9.17
N ARG A 176 16.15 14.56 9.95
CA ARG A 176 17.15 15.48 9.41
C ARG A 176 18.43 14.69 9.24
N GLN A 177 18.50 13.99 8.11
CA GLN A 177 19.77 13.59 7.55
C GLN A 177 20.60 14.87 7.38
N ASN A 178 21.51 15.14 8.32
CA ASN A 178 22.70 15.93 8.03
C ASN A 178 23.62 15.10 7.14
N THR A 179 23.10 14.63 5.99
CA THR A 179 23.87 13.88 5.03
C THR A 179 24.35 14.90 4.00
N LYS A 180 25.63 15.25 4.10
CA LYS A 180 26.34 15.87 2.98
C LYS A 180 26.28 15.00 1.70
N ASN A 181 25.78 13.75 1.79
CA ASN A 181 25.56 12.81 0.70
C ASN A 181 24.20 12.07 0.87
N PRO A 182 23.12 12.50 0.21
CA PRO A 182 21.84 11.80 0.24
C PRO A 182 21.96 10.36 -0.31
N SER A 183 21.22 9.43 0.29
CA SER A 183 21.23 8.01 -0.13
C SER A 183 20.79 7.87 -1.59
N PRO A 184 21.51 7.08 -2.42
CA PRO A 184 21.13 6.86 -3.80
C PRO A 184 19.72 6.25 -3.99
N PHE A 185 19.21 5.56 -2.96
CA PHE A 185 17.85 5.01 -2.93
C PHE A 185 16.75 6.08 -3.04
N LEU A 186 17.02 7.32 -2.60
CA LEU A 186 16.05 8.42 -2.73
C LEU A 186 15.93 8.90 -4.19
N TYR A 187 16.93 8.61 -5.02
CA TYR A 187 16.93 8.90 -6.45
C TYR A 187 16.52 7.68 -7.28
N PHE A 188 16.01 6.61 -6.66
CA PHE A 188 15.68 5.38 -7.37
C PHE A 188 14.72 5.62 -8.55
N ASN A 189 13.72 6.50 -8.39
CA ASN A 189 12.83 6.89 -9.49
C ASN A 189 13.58 7.59 -10.64
N SER A 190 14.55 8.45 -10.32
CA SER A 190 15.38 9.13 -11.31
C SER A 190 16.42 8.20 -11.95
N TRP A 191 16.97 7.24 -11.22
CA TRP A 191 17.87 6.21 -11.72
C TRP A 191 17.14 5.19 -12.60
N LEU A 192 15.91 4.83 -12.26
CA LEU A 192 15.09 3.90 -13.05
C LEU A 192 14.66 4.55 -14.38
N LEU A 193 14.20 5.81 -14.33
CA LEU A 193 13.87 6.57 -15.55
C LEU A 193 15.11 6.88 -16.39
N GLY A 194 16.21 7.32 -15.77
CA GLY A 194 17.47 7.60 -16.46
C GLY A 194 18.08 6.34 -17.09
N GLY A 195 18.06 5.23 -16.37
CA GLY A 195 18.52 3.93 -16.86
C GLY A 195 17.68 3.43 -18.04
N LEU A 196 16.37 3.60 -17.99
CA LEU A 196 15.47 3.23 -19.08
C LEU A 196 15.70 4.09 -20.34
N VAL A 197 15.93 5.40 -20.19
CA VAL A 197 16.30 6.29 -21.32
C VAL A 197 17.62 5.86 -21.95
N VAL A 198 18.64 5.54 -21.14
CA VAL A 198 19.94 5.09 -21.65
C VAL A 198 19.80 3.76 -22.40
N LEU A 199 19.03 2.80 -21.88
CA LEU A 199 18.78 1.52 -22.55
C LEU A 199 18.06 1.71 -23.90
N VAL A 200 17.04 2.57 -23.96
CA VAL A 200 16.34 2.89 -25.21
C VAL A 200 17.27 3.54 -26.22
N LEU A 201 18.10 4.51 -25.79
CA LEU A 201 19.07 5.15 -26.67
C LEU A 201 20.13 4.16 -27.18
N LEU A 202 20.60 3.25 -26.33
CA LEU A 202 21.53 2.18 -26.74
C LEU A 202 20.89 1.24 -27.77
N ALA A 203 19.65 0.82 -27.55
CA ALA A 203 18.91 -0.03 -28.48
C ALA A 203 18.70 0.67 -29.83
N VAL A 204 18.30 1.93 -29.84
CA VAL A 204 18.14 2.74 -31.06
C VAL A 204 19.48 2.93 -31.77
N SER A 205 20.56 3.15 -31.03
CA SER A 205 21.92 3.30 -31.59
C SER A 205 22.39 2.02 -32.27
N ILE A 206 22.21 0.87 -31.59
CA ILE A 206 22.53 -0.45 -32.16
C ILE A 206 21.68 -0.70 -33.41
N GLN A 207 20.39 -0.40 -33.36
CA GLN A 207 19.47 -0.58 -34.50
C GLN A 207 19.82 0.35 -35.67
N TYR A 208 20.23 1.59 -35.39
CA TYR A 208 20.70 2.55 -36.38
C TYR A 208 22.00 2.08 -37.04
N ILE A 209 23.00 1.65 -36.26
CA ILE A 209 24.25 1.10 -36.79
C ILE A 209 23.97 -0.17 -37.61
N ALA A 210 23.13 -1.09 -37.11
CA ALA A 210 22.73 -2.29 -37.83
C ALA A 210 22.01 -1.96 -39.14
N SER A 211 21.15 -0.94 -39.19
CA SER A 211 20.49 -0.51 -40.41
C SER A 211 21.44 0.11 -41.44
N LYS A 212 22.54 0.73 -40.98
CA LYS A 212 23.55 1.39 -41.82
C LYS A 212 24.63 0.43 -42.32
N LEU A 213 24.85 -0.67 -41.58
CA LEU A 213 25.75 -1.76 -41.93
C LEU A 213 25.05 -2.89 -42.69
N ARG A 214 23.71 -2.86 -42.83
CA ARG A 214 23.03 -3.74 -43.77
C ARG A 214 23.55 -3.37 -45.17
N PRO A 215 24.23 -4.29 -45.89
CA PRO A 215 24.51 -4.04 -47.29
C PRO A 215 23.19 -3.81 -48.04
N PRO A 216 23.19 -3.04 -49.15
CA PRO A 216 22.04 -3.07 -50.04
C PRO A 216 21.76 -4.54 -50.30
N ARG A 217 20.51 -4.95 -50.04
CA ARG A 217 20.05 -6.27 -50.41
C ARG A 217 20.27 -6.34 -51.91
N ASP A 218 21.26 -7.10 -52.36
CA ASP A 218 21.40 -7.38 -53.78
C ASP A 218 20.02 -7.88 -54.21
N SER A 219 19.40 -7.13 -55.10
CA SER A 219 18.20 -7.53 -55.79
C SER A 219 18.62 -8.64 -56.75
N GLU A 220 18.91 -9.81 -56.21
CA GLU A 220 18.52 -11.03 -56.91
C GLU A 220 17.00 -11.03 -56.88
N GLU A 221 16.40 -10.35 -57.86
CA GLU A 221 15.13 -10.77 -58.44
C GLU A 221 15.35 -12.18 -59.00
N GLY A 222 15.41 -13.16 -58.10
CA GLY A 222 15.10 -14.52 -58.44
C GLY A 222 13.63 -14.53 -58.83
N LEU A 223 13.37 -14.54 -60.14
CA LEU A 223 12.04 -14.72 -60.70
C LEU A 223 11.33 -15.84 -59.94
N GLN A 224 10.07 -15.61 -59.57
CA GLN A 224 9.33 -16.65 -58.86
C GLN A 224 9.16 -17.85 -59.79
N PRO A 225 9.08 -19.10 -59.27
CA PRO A 225 9.17 -20.32 -60.08
C PRO A 225 8.20 -20.45 -61.27
N TRP A 226 7.19 -19.59 -61.35
CA TRP A 226 6.17 -19.53 -62.41
C TRP A 226 6.40 -18.40 -63.43
N GLU A 227 7.51 -17.69 -63.35
CA GLU A 227 7.85 -16.58 -64.27
C GLU A 227 8.90 -16.97 -65.32
N ASP A 228 9.32 -18.24 -65.38
CA ASP A 228 10.25 -18.75 -66.41
C ASP A 228 9.49 -19.46 -67.56
N PRO A 229 9.37 -18.85 -68.75
CA PRO A 229 8.64 -19.42 -69.87
C PRO A 229 9.43 -20.49 -70.65
N TYR A 230 10.65 -20.86 -70.23
CA TYR A 230 11.50 -21.83 -70.93
C TYR A 230 11.61 -23.19 -70.22
N LEU A 231 10.83 -23.44 -69.16
CA LEU A 231 10.90 -24.69 -68.40
C LEU A 231 10.10 -25.86 -69.05
N TRP A 232 9.52 -25.63 -70.22
CA TRP A 232 8.68 -26.60 -70.94
C TRP A 232 9.04 -26.65 -72.42
N ASP A 233 10.25 -27.06 -72.74
CA ASP A 233 10.52 -27.72 -74.02
C ASP A 233 11.65 -28.73 -73.82
N ASP A 234 11.49 -29.88 -74.47
CA ASP A 234 12.38 -31.05 -74.54
C ASP A 234 12.23 -32.08 -73.39
N ASP A 235 11.30 -33.04 -73.55
CA ASP A 235 11.63 -34.30 -74.25
C ASP A 235 10.39 -35.22 -74.30
N ASP A 236 9.63 -35.10 -75.38
CA ASP A 236 8.79 -36.20 -75.88
C ASP A 236 9.70 -37.14 -76.68
N SER A 237 9.99 -38.35 -76.17
CA SER A 237 10.20 -39.51 -77.06
C SER A 237 10.06 -40.88 -76.36
N GLU A 238 8.89 -41.49 -76.60
CA GLU A 238 8.65 -42.89 -77.01
C GLU A 238 8.96 -44.09 -76.07
N GLU A 239 7.87 -44.67 -75.52
CA GLU A 239 7.37 -46.08 -75.61
C GLU A 239 8.28 -47.33 -75.35
N PRO A 240 7.74 -48.57 -75.15
CA PRO A 240 6.44 -48.99 -74.61
C PRO A 240 6.50 -50.14 -73.56
N TYR A 241 5.34 -50.41 -72.97
CA TYR A 241 4.94 -51.57 -72.18
C TYR A 241 5.47 -52.94 -72.66
N GLN A 242 5.87 -53.82 -71.72
CA GLN A 242 5.54 -55.26 -71.79
C GLN A 242 5.37 -55.94 -70.41
N ARG A 243 4.17 -56.50 -70.27
CA ARG A 243 3.65 -57.63 -69.47
C ARG A 243 3.73 -57.63 -67.94
#